data_AF-A0A4Y2HY45-F1
#
_entry.id   AF-A0A4Y2HY45-F1
#
_cell.length_a   1.000
_cell.length_b   1.000
_cell.length_c   1.000
_cell.angle_alpha   90.00
_cell.angle_beta   90.00
_cell.angle_gamma   90.00
#
_symmetry.space_group_name_H-M   'P 1'
#
loop_
_entity.id
_entity.type
_entity.pdbx_description
1 polymer ?
#
loop_
_entity_poly.entity_id
_entity_poly.type
_entity_poly.pdbx_seq_one_letter_code
_entity_poly.pdbx_strand_id
1 'polypeptide(L)'
;MHSVSSQTETFTDVLDRMNKLKDELKELQDSLGKKAFIPENILNDTKMKALTGFTKGRFSCVYSFLNVEEDLQMEDFCKRPVDLFSLFLVKLRTGISNEFLSVLFEISDSTVSRYFTFVTTVLYEKLKLLHIFPSKSKVVKSMPTTFLKTKTSILKTKTVESLLTVLSFQYRNLTVQQMTFSFYKNTNTLKGMIGIMPSGTNSFISLLYCGSISDKELFIKSQLKDLLEPNDVVMADKGFQIEQELQKIS
;
A
#
# COMPACT_ATOMS: atom_id res chain seq x y z
N MET A 1 -44.61 -5.23 60.36
CA MET A 1 -45.36 -5.18 59.09
C MET A 1 -44.55 -4.37 58.09
N HIS A 2 -43.82 -5.03 57.19
CA HIS A 2 -43.24 -4.37 56.01
C HIS A 2 -43.85 -5.05 54.79
N SER A 3 -44.76 -4.36 54.12
CA SER A 3 -45.32 -4.80 52.85
C SER A 3 -44.28 -4.58 51.76
N VAL A 4 -43.70 -5.66 51.25
CA VAL A 4 -42.92 -5.62 50.01
C VAL A 4 -43.91 -5.61 48.86
N SER A 5 -44.13 -4.45 48.25
CA SER A 5 -44.93 -4.34 47.03
C SER A 5 -44.13 -4.91 45.85
N SER A 6 -44.47 -6.12 45.43
CA SER A 6 -44.02 -6.65 44.13
C SER A 6 -44.77 -5.89 43.04
N GLN A 7 -44.08 -4.96 42.37
CA GLN A 7 -44.60 -4.36 41.14
C GLN A 7 -44.44 -5.38 40.02
N THR A 8 -45.56 -5.86 39.49
CA THR A 8 -45.62 -6.69 38.29
C THR A 8 -45.61 -5.75 37.09
N GLU A 9 -44.47 -5.66 36.39
CA GLU A 9 -44.36 -4.92 35.11
C GLU A 9 -45.42 -5.45 34.14
N THR A 10 -46.21 -4.57 33.55
CA THR A 10 -47.20 -4.96 32.53
C THR A 10 -46.51 -5.17 31.18
N PHE A 11 -47.11 -5.98 30.30
CA PHE A 11 -46.58 -6.23 28.96
C PHE A 11 -46.35 -4.93 28.16
N THR A 12 -47.20 -3.93 28.38
CA THR A 12 -47.10 -2.58 27.82
C THR A 12 -45.86 -1.83 28.31
N ASP A 13 -45.53 -1.92 29.60
CA ASP A 13 -44.35 -1.28 30.17
C ASP A 13 -43.05 -1.87 29.58
N VAL A 14 -43.04 -3.19 29.36
CA VAL A 14 -41.93 -3.89 28.71
C VAL A 14 -41.79 -3.46 27.25
N LEU A 15 -42.90 -3.32 26.52
CA LEU A 15 -42.89 -2.92 25.11
C LEU A 15 -42.40 -1.47 24.92
N ASP A 16 -42.85 -0.55 25.76
CA ASP A 16 -42.41 0.85 25.73
C ASP A 16 -40.92 0.96 26.07
N ARG A 17 -40.44 0.19 27.06
CA ARG A 17 -39.03 0.15 27.41
C ARG A 17 -38.18 -0.42 26.27
N MET A 18 -38.64 -1.47 25.58
CA MET A 18 -37.97 -2.02 24.40
C MET A 18 -37.89 -1.03 23.25
N ASN A 19 -38.96 -0.27 22.98
CA ASN A 19 -38.95 0.76 21.94
C ASN A 19 -38.01 1.91 22.30
N LYS A 20 -38.04 2.38 23.56
CA LYS A 20 -37.11 3.40 24.05
C LYS A 20 -35.65 2.97 23.93
N LEU A 21 -35.33 1.72 24.31
CA LEU A 21 -33.98 1.15 24.14
C LEU A 21 -33.54 1.08 22.68
N LYS A 22 -34.45 0.76 21.75
CA LYS A 22 -34.14 0.78 20.31
C LYS A 22 -33.83 2.19 19.82
N ASP A 23 -34.59 3.19 20.26
CA ASP A 23 -34.38 4.58 19.89
C ASP A 23 -33.06 5.11 20.47
N GLU A 24 -32.76 4.82 21.75
CA GLU A 24 -31.48 5.16 22.39
C GLU A 24 -30.30 4.48 21.69
N LEU A 25 -30.42 3.19 21.32
CA LEU A 25 -29.39 2.50 20.54
C LEU A 25 -29.15 3.15 19.19
N LYS A 26 -30.22 3.59 18.51
CA LYS A 26 -30.14 4.28 17.23
C LYS A 26 -29.48 5.65 17.37
N GLU A 27 -29.85 6.43 18.39
CA GLU A 27 -29.21 7.72 18.68
C GLU A 27 -27.73 7.56 19.04
N LEU A 28 -27.38 6.53 19.82
CA LEU A 28 -26.00 6.22 20.16
C LEU A 28 -25.19 5.81 18.92
N GLN A 29 -25.78 4.98 18.04
CA GLN A 29 -25.16 4.61 16.76
C GLN A 29 -24.96 5.84 15.85
N ASP A 30 -25.95 6.72 15.75
CA ASP A 30 -25.87 7.95 14.95
C ASP A 30 -24.87 8.96 15.55
N SER A 31 -24.77 9.03 16.88
CA SER A 31 -23.82 9.88 17.61
C SER A 31 -22.38 9.38 17.48
N LEU A 32 -22.18 8.06 17.58
CA LEU A 32 -20.88 7.41 17.39
C LEU A 32 -20.42 7.52 15.94
N GLY A 33 -21.34 7.32 14.98
CA GLY A 33 -21.09 7.46 13.55
C GLY A 33 -20.68 8.87 13.11
N LYS A 34 -21.06 9.90 13.87
CA LYS A 34 -20.69 11.31 13.62
C LYS A 34 -19.33 11.70 14.21
N LYS A 35 -18.78 10.95 15.17
CA LYS A 35 -17.53 11.31 15.88
C LYS A 35 -16.29 10.59 15.36
N ALA A 36 -16.39 9.30 15.08
CA ALA A 36 -15.24 8.54 14.61
C ALA A 36 -15.06 8.65 13.09
N PHE A 37 -13.80 8.75 12.62
CA PHE A 37 -13.50 8.52 11.21
C PHE A 37 -13.79 7.05 10.87
N ILE A 38 -14.97 6.81 10.31
CA ILE A 38 -15.43 5.49 9.87
C ILE A 38 -15.43 5.51 8.34
N PRO A 39 -14.62 4.67 7.68
CA PRO A 39 -14.53 4.62 6.22
C PRO A 39 -15.89 4.43 5.53
N GLU A 40 -16.78 3.64 6.14
CA GLU A 40 -18.12 3.38 5.62
C GLU A 40 -19.03 4.62 5.67
N ASN A 41 -18.75 5.57 6.58
CA ASN A 41 -19.49 6.84 6.69
C ASN A 41 -19.01 7.88 5.67
N ILE A 42 -17.99 7.57 4.86
CA ILE A 42 -17.59 8.40 3.72
C ILE A 42 -18.64 8.20 2.60
N LEU A 43 -19.66 9.06 2.62
CA LEU A 43 -20.86 8.93 1.79
C LEU A 43 -20.64 9.21 0.28
N ASN A 44 -19.57 9.89 -0.12
CA ASN A 44 -19.35 10.31 -1.52
C ASN A 44 -18.00 9.81 -2.06
N ASP A 45 -18.04 9.25 -3.27
CA ASP A 45 -16.88 8.86 -4.07
C ASP A 45 -15.79 9.94 -4.15
N THR A 46 -16.16 11.22 -4.25
CA THR A 46 -15.17 12.31 -4.28
C THR A 46 -14.32 12.33 -3.02
N LYS A 47 -14.95 12.20 -1.84
CA LYS A 47 -14.24 12.17 -0.55
C LYS A 47 -13.42 10.89 -0.41
N MET A 48 -14.01 9.75 -0.80
CA MET A 48 -13.33 8.44 -0.74
C MET A 48 -12.06 8.43 -1.58
N LYS A 49 -12.12 9.02 -2.78
CA LYS A 49 -10.99 9.07 -3.71
C LYS A 49 -9.90 10.05 -3.25
N ALA A 50 -10.30 11.16 -2.63
CA ALA A 50 -9.35 12.09 -2.02
C ALA A 50 -8.57 11.42 -0.89
N LEU A 51 -9.26 10.65 -0.05
CA LEU A 51 -8.68 9.99 1.12
C LEU A 51 -7.90 8.73 0.78
N THR A 52 -8.44 7.82 -0.04
CA THR A 52 -7.87 6.48 -0.27
C THR A 52 -7.30 6.26 -1.66
N GLY A 53 -7.61 7.16 -2.61
CA GLY A 53 -7.32 6.97 -4.05
C GLY A 53 -8.39 6.16 -4.79
N PHE A 54 -9.33 5.52 -4.09
CA PHE A 54 -10.37 4.68 -4.69
C PHE A 54 -11.76 5.31 -4.60
N THR A 55 -12.63 4.99 -5.57
CA THR A 55 -14.08 5.15 -5.39
C THR A 55 -14.58 4.11 -4.40
N LYS A 56 -15.77 4.30 -3.81
CA LYS A 56 -16.35 3.37 -2.83
C LYS A 56 -16.45 1.95 -3.39
N GLY A 57 -16.98 1.79 -4.60
CA GLY A 57 -17.07 0.48 -5.25
C GLY A 57 -15.71 -0.18 -5.51
N ARG A 58 -14.67 0.60 -5.85
CA ARG A 58 -13.32 0.05 -6.04
C ARG A 58 -12.67 -0.32 -4.72
N PHE A 59 -12.86 0.49 -3.69
CA PHE A 59 -12.39 0.16 -2.34
C PHE A 59 -12.97 -1.18 -1.89
N SER A 60 -14.29 -1.36 -1.98
CA SER A 60 -14.93 -2.64 -1.60
C SER A 60 -14.41 -3.80 -2.44
N CYS A 61 -14.27 -3.62 -3.76
CA CYS A 61 -13.74 -4.67 -4.63
C CYS A 61 -12.31 -5.06 -4.27
N VAL A 62 -11.43 -4.09 -3.98
CA VAL A 62 -10.03 -4.35 -3.61
C VAL A 62 -9.95 -5.01 -2.24
N TYR A 63 -10.73 -4.51 -1.27
CA TYR A 63 -10.78 -5.07 0.07
C TYR A 63 -11.23 -6.54 0.05
N SER A 64 -12.31 -6.85 -0.66
CA SER A 64 -12.79 -8.23 -0.83
C SER A 64 -11.84 -9.10 -1.65
N PHE A 65 -11.23 -8.57 -2.72
CA PHE A 65 -10.27 -9.32 -3.54
C PHE A 65 -9.04 -9.74 -2.75
N LEU A 66 -8.51 -8.84 -1.92
CA LEU A 66 -7.34 -9.14 -1.09
C LEU A 66 -7.70 -10.12 0.04
N ASN A 67 -8.99 -10.26 0.38
CA ASN A 67 -9.48 -11.12 1.45
C ASN A 67 -8.64 -10.98 2.73
N VAL A 68 -8.45 -9.74 3.17
CA VAL A 68 -7.59 -9.41 4.32
C VAL A 68 -8.35 -9.46 5.64
N GLU A 69 -9.65 -9.72 5.62
CA GLU A 69 -10.48 -9.62 6.81
C GLU A 69 -10.06 -10.62 7.89
N GLU A 70 -9.81 -11.88 7.53
CA GLU A 70 -9.33 -12.92 8.46
C GLU A 70 -7.91 -12.62 8.96
N ASP A 71 -6.99 -12.18 8.07
CA ASP A 71 -5.61 -11.87 8.45
C ASP A 71 -5.54 -10.69 9.43
N LEU A 72 -6.43 -9.71 9.25
CA LEU A 72 -6.51 -8.51 10.09
C LEU A 72 -7.25 -8.74 11.41
N GLN A 73 -7.88 -9.90 11.61
CA GLN A 73 -8.49 -10.30 12.88
C GLN A 73 -7.53 -11.07 13.80
N MET A 74 -6.36 -11.48 13.31
CA MET A 74 -5.42 -12.33 14.06
C MET A 74 -4.74 -11.63 15.26
N GLU A 75 -4.76 -10.30 15.31
CA GLU A 75 -4.27 -9.52 16.46
C GLU A 75 -5.44 -8.86 17.21
N ASP A 76 -5.29 -8.72 18.53
CA ASP A 76 -6.27 -8.05 19.40
C ASP A 76 -6.23 -6.53 19.19
N PHE A 77 -6.82 -6.10 18.07
CA PHE A 77 -6.89 -4.70 17.65
C PHE A 77 -8.17 -4.03 18.13
N CYS A 78 -8.06 -2.77 18.59
CA CYS A 78 -9.20 -1.97 19.04
C CYS A 78 -10.07 -1.38 17.91
N LYS A 79 -9.76 -1.68 16.64
CA LYS A 79 -10.50 -1.21 15.45
C LYS A 79 -10.77 -2.37 14.51
N ARG A 80 -11.81 -2.25 13.67
CA ARG A 80 -12.21 -3.33 12.75
C ARG A 80 -11.18 -3.45 11.61
N PRO A 81 -11.04 -4.63 10.99
CA PRO A 81 -10.19 -4.85 9.81
C PRO A 81 -10.31 -3.79 8.70
N VAL A 82 -11.53 -3.37 8.37
CA VAL A 82 -11.80 -2.34 7.35
C VAL A 82 -11.29 -0.95 7.76
N ASP A 83 -11.29 -0.64 9.06
CA ASP A 83 -10.74 0.61 9.60
C ASP A 83 -9.22 0.63 9.48
N LEU A 84 -8.56 -0.51 9.78
CA LEU A 84 -7.11 -0.68 9.61
C LEU A 84 -6.69 -0.53 8.15
N PHE A 85 -7.39 -1.21 7.25
CA PHE A 85 -7.13 -1.12 5.81
C PHE A 85 -7.31 0.31 5.28
N SER A 86 -8.32 1.02 5.79
CA SER A 86 -8.57 2.41 5.41
C SER A 86 -7.51 3.35 5.95
N LEU A 87 -7.08 3.19 7.20
CA LEU A 87 -5.97 3.95 7.77
C LEU A 87 -4.72 3.79 6.91
N PHE A 88 -4.40 2.56 6.52
CA PHE A 88 -3.28 2.25 5.64
C PHE A 88 -3.38 2.98 4.29
N LEU A 89 -4.53 2.91 3.62
CA LEU A 89 -4.73 3.60 2.34
C LEU A 89 -4.71 5.12 2.47
N VAL A 90 -5.30 5.68 3.53
CA VAL A 90 -5.27 7.12 3.80
C VAL A 90 -3.85 7.60 3.98
N LYS A 91 -3.05 6.88 4.78
CA LYS A 91 -1.65 7.22 4.98
C LYS A 91 -0.85 7.16 3.67
N LEU A 92 -0.99 6.08 2.89
CA LEU A 92 -0.31 5.94 1.60
C LEU A 92 -0.70 7.02 0.59
N ARG A 93 -1.99 7.36 0.53
CA ARG A 93 -2.51 8.32 -0.45
C ARG A 93 -2.12 9.75 -0.13
N THR A 94 -2.17 10.13 1.15
CA THR A 94 -2.07 11.53 1.58
C THR A 94 -0.70 11.89 2.13
N GLY A 95 0.09 10.92 2.60
CA GLY A 95 1.36 11.17 3.28
C GLY A 95 1.20 11.82 4.66
N ILE A 96 -0.01 11.81 5.23
CA ILE A 96 -0.30 12.41 6.54
C ILE A 96 0.48 11.71 7.67
N SER A 97 0.86 12.49 8.67
CA SER A 97 1.65 12.03 9.82
C SER A 97 0.89 11.06 10.71
N ASN A 98 1.61 10.28 11.53
CA ASN A 98 0.96 9.35 12.46
C ASN A 98 0.18 10.10 13.53
N GLU A 99 0.67 11.25 13.98
CA GLU A 99 0.05 12.06 15.02
C GLU A 99 -1.32 12.52 14.57
N PHE A 100 -1.46 12.97 13.33
CA PHE A 100 -2.76 13.40 12.80
C PHE A 100 -3.72 12.22 12.59
N LEU A 101 -3.21 11.08 12.10
CA LEU A 101 -4.02 9.86 11.99
C LEU A 101 -4.49 9.36 13.37
N SER A 102 -3.67 9.54 14.41
CA SER A 102 -4.00 9.17 15.78
C SER A 102 -5.23 9.93 16.29
N VAL A 103 -5.32 11.23 15.94
CA VAL A 103 -6.50 12.07 16.22
C VAL A 103 -7.71 11.62 15.39
N LEU A 104 -7.54 11.39 14.09
CA LEU A 104 -8.65 10.99 13.21
C LEU A 104 -9.30 9.66 13.61
N PHE A 105 -8.48 8.68 13.97
CA PHE A 105 -8.95 7.34 14.31
C PHE A 105 -9.15 7.13 15.81
N GLU A 106 -8.90 8.15 16.63
CA GLU A 106 -9.00 8.09 18.10
C GLU A 106 -8.20 6.92 18.70
N ILE A 107 -6.94 6.80 18.28
CA ILE A 107 -5.98 5.79 18.75
C ILE A 107 -4.64 6.46 19.05
N SER A 108 -3.70 5.76 19.69
CA SER A 108 -2.36 6.32 19.91
C SER A 108 -1.53 6.35 18.63
N ASP A 109 -0.57 7.27 18.54
CA ASP A 109 0.43 7.32 17.46
C ASP A 109 1.16 5.97 17.28
N SER A 110 1.52 5.34 18.39
CA SER A 110 2.13 4.01 18.41
C SER A 110 1.23 2.93 17.81
N THR A 111 -0.09 3.04 18.00
CA THR A 111 -1.08 2.12 17.42
C THR A 111 -1.22 2.35 15.92
N VAL A 112 -1.23 3.60 15.45
CA VAL A 112 -1.18 3.93 14.01
C VAL A 112 0.04 3.28 13.35
N SER A 113 1.21 3.43 13.96
CA SER A 113 2.46 2.83 13.46
C SER A 113 2.37 1.29 13.39
N ARG A 114 1.85 0.65 14.44
CA ARG A 114 1.61 -0.80 14.48
C ARG A 114 0.67 -1.24 13.38
N TYR A 115 -0.48 -0.57 13.23
CA TYR A 115 -1.49 -0.90 12.21
C TYR A 115 -0.92 -0.76 10.81
N PHE A 116 -0.24 0.35 10.53
CA PHE A 116 0.35 0.58 9.22
C PHE A 116 1.39 -0.50 8.88
N THR A 117 2.27 -0.83 9.83
CA THR A 117 3.30 -1.86 9.65
C THR A 117 2.67 -3.24 9.44
N PHE A 118 1.67 -3.59 10.25
CA PHE A 118 0.99 -4.87 10.18
C PHE A 118 0.26 -5.05 8.84
N VAL A 119 -0.56 -4.07 8.43
CA VAL A 119 -1.26 -4.11 7.13
C VAL A 119 -0.25 -4.16 5.98
N THR A 120 0.88 -3.44 6.07
CA THR A 120 1.96 -3.52 5.07
C THR A 120 2.48 -4.95 4.93
N THR A 121 2.75 -5.64 6.04
CA THR A 121 3.24 -7.02 6.05
C THR A 121 2.22 -7.99 5.46
N VAL A 122 0.96 -7.92 5.90
CA VAL A 122 -0.13 -8.77 5.38
C VAL A 122 -0.29 -8.59 3.87
N LEU A 123 -0.30 -7.34 3.39
CA LEU A 123 -0.43 -7.06 1.96
C LEU A 123 0.81 -7.50 1.17
N TYR A 124 2.01 -7.34 1.73
CA TYR A 124 3.23 -7.85 1.10
C TYR A 124 3.17 -9.36 0.89
N GLU A 125 2.77 -10.13 1.91
CA GLU A 125 2.66 -11.59 1.83
C GLU A 125 1.68 -12.05 0.75
N LYS A 126 0.56 -11.32 0.57
CA LYS A 126 -0.42 -11.62 -0.48
C LYS A 126 0.04 -11.18 -1.86
N LEU A 127 0.58 -9.97 -1.97
CA LEU A 127 0.92 -9.36 -3.26
C LEU A 127 2.24 -9.87 -3.84
N LYS A 128 3.18 -10.36 -3.02
CA LYS A 128 4.46 -10.92 -3.51
C LYS A 128 4.28 -12.16 -4.38
N LEU A 129 3.13 -12.85 -4.26
CA LEU A 129 2.78 -14.02 -5.07
C LEU A 129 2.34 -13.63 -6.49
N LEU A 130 2.03 -12.35 -6.73
CA LEU A 130 1.61 -11.88 -8.04
C LEU A 130 2.81 -11.76 -8.97
N HIS A 131 2.77 -12.50 -10.08
CA HIS A 131 3.72 -12.31 -11.16
C HIS A 131 3.40 -11.03 -11.93
N ILE A 132 4.05 -9.94 -11.56
CA ILE A 132 3.82 -8.61 -12.15
C ILE A 132 4.59 -8.39 -13.47
N PHE A 133 5.54 -9.27 -13.81
CA PHE A 133 6.32 -9.14 -15.04
C PHE A 133 5.45 -9.47 -16.27
N PRO A 134 5.26 -8.54 -17.22
CA PRO A 134 4.31 -8.72 -18.30
C PRO A 134 4.90 -9.51 -19.47
N SER A 135 4.06 -10.34 -20.10
CA SER A 135 4.36 -10.91 -21.42
C SER A 135 4.47 -9.82 -22.50
N LYS A 136 5.23 -10.07 -23.57
CA LYS A 136 5.38 -9.16 -24.74
C LYS A 136 4.04 -8.62 -25.27
N SER A 137 3.04 -9.49 -25.42
CA SER A 137 1.72 -9.11 -25.94
C SER A 137 1.00 -8.06 -25.07
N LYS A 138 1.08 -8.20 -23.74
CA LYS A 138 0.53 -7.23 -22.77
C LYS A 138 1.26 -5.88 -22.86
N VAL A 139 2.58 -5.90 -22.99
CA VAL A 139 3.37 -4.68 -23.17
C VAL A 139 2.92 -3.93 -24.42
N VAL A 140 2.89 -4.60 -25.58
CA VAL A 140 2.50 -3.99 -26.85
C VAL A 140 1.05 -3.48 -26.80
N LYS A 141 0.12 -4.24 -26.23
CA LYS A 141 -1.30 -3.85 -26.13
C LYS A 141 -1.52 -2.60 -25.26
N SER A 142 -0.69 -2.40 -24.25
CA SER A 142 -0.79 -1.27 -23.31
C SER A 142 0.12 -0.09 -23.67
N MET A 143 0.90 -0.21 -24.74
CA MET A 143 1.91 0.77 -25.13
C MET A 143 1.25 2.07 -25.63
N PRO A 144 1.64 3.24 -25.10
CA PRO A 144 1.14 4.52 -25.59
C PRO A 144 1.54 4.77 -27.05
N THR A 145 0.67 5.43 -27.82
CA THR A 145 0.88 5.67 -29.26
C THR A 145 2.16 6.44 -29.58
N THR A 146 2.65 7.26 -28.66
CA THR A 146 3.90 8.02 -28.84
C THR A 146 5.11 7.09 -29.00
N PHE A 147 5.16 5.98 -28.24
CA PHE A 147 6.21 4.96 -28.35
C PHE A 147 6.11 4.16 -29.66
N LEU A 148 4.90 4.02 -30.23
CA LEU A 148 4.68 3.33 -31.51
C LEU A 148 5.13 4.15 -32.73
N LYS A 149 5.00 5.48 -32.66
CA LYS A 149 5.33 6.40 -33.78
C LYS A 149 6.83 6.52 -34.01
N THR A 150 7.62 6.39 -32.96
CA THR A 150 9.07 6.23 -33.03
C THR A 150 9.39 4.81 -33.49
N LYS A 151 9.32 4.58 -34.81
CA LYS A 151 9.54 3.28 -35.49
C LYS A 151 10.93 2.63 -35.26
N THR A 152 11.76 3.19 -34.40
CA THR A 152 13.10 2.72 -34.06
C THR A 152 13.07 2.00 -32.72
N SER A 153 13.29 0.68 -32.73
CA SER A 153 13.70 -0.16 -31.58
C SER A 153 12.77 -0.25 -30.35
N ILE A 154 11.84 0.70 -30.19
CA ILE A 154 11.03 0.92 -28.99
C ILE A 154 9.86 -0.06 -28.90
N LEU A 155 9.44 -0.64 -30.03
CA LEU A 155 8.45 -1.73 -30.08
C LEU A 155 8.94 -3.02 -29.40
N LYS A 156 10.24 -3.10 -29.08
CA LYS A 156 10.85 -4.19 -28.33
C LYS A 156 11.10 -3.82 -26.86
N THR A 157 10.77 -2.60 -26.43
CA THR A 157 11.04 -2.13 -25.07
C THR A 157 10.04 -2.72 -24.09
N LYS A 158 10.50 -3.66 -23.26
CA LYS A 158 9.68 -4.23 -22.17
C LYS A 158 9.71 -3.37 -20.91
N THR A 159 10.85 -2.73 -20.65
CA THR A 159 11.11 -2.13 -19.33
C THR A 159 11.86 -0.80 -19.49
N VAL A 160 11.26 0.25 -18.95
CA VAL A 160 11.89 1.50 -18.55
C VAL A 160 12.37 1.31 -17.13
N GLU A 161 13.65 1.48 -16.89
CA GLU A 161 14.27 1.32 -15.59
C GLU A 161 14.11 2.60 -14.77
N SER A 162 13.72 2.43 -13.50
CA SER A 162 13.72 3.49 -12.51
C SER A 162 14.40 2.98 -11.25
N LEU A 163 15.49 3.66 -10.85
CA LEU A 163 16.15 3.39 -9.59
C LEU A 163 15.32 3.97 -8.44
N LEU A 164 14.80 3.12 -7.55
CA LEU A 164 14.22 3.58 -6.29
C LEU A 164 15.34 3.70 -5.25
N THR A 165 15.59 4.92 -4.80
CA THR A 165 16.39 5.17 -3.59
C THR A 165 15.42 5.38 -2.43
N VAL A 166 15.37 4.44 -1.49
CA VAL A 166 14.58 4.56 -0.26
C VAL A 166 15.42 5.27 0.82
N LEU A 167 14.80 6.27 1.46
CA LEU A 167 15.43 7.24 2.36
C LEU A 167 15.87 6.69 3.73
N SER A 168 17.00 7.24 4.17
CA SER A 168 17.59 7.40 5.52
C SER A 168 17.13 6.53 6.68
N PHE A 169 18.03 5.63 7.09
CA PHE A 169 18.06 5.04 8.42
C PHE A 169 19.36 5.42 9.13
N GLN A 170 19.29 5.84 10.39
CA GLN A 170 20.48 6.05 11.20
C GLN A 170 20.83 4.75 11.92
N TYR A 171 21.60 3.90 11.23
CA TYR A 171 22.14 2.68 11.84
C TYR A 171 23.15 3.05 12.93
N ARG A 172 23.12 2.40 14.10
CA ARG A 172 24.12 2.64 15.16
C ARG A 172 25.50 2.07 14.82
N ASN A 173 25.56 1.10 13.91
CA ASN A 173 26.78 0.43 13.50
C ASN A 173 27.49 1.21 12.37
N LEU A 174 28.74 1.61 12.62
CA LEU A 174 29.55 2.38 11.67
C LEU A 174 29.79 1.65 10.35
N THR A 175 30.00 0.33 10.37
CA THR A 175 30.17 -0.48 9.17
C THR A 175 28.91 -0.47 8.31
N VAL A 176 27.73 -0.60 8.94
CA VAL A 176 26.44 -0.53 8.22
C VAL A 176 26.19 0.89 7.69
N GLN A 177 26.58 1.92 8.44
CA GLN A 177 26.54 3.30 7.94
C GLN A 177 27.42 3.47 6.70
N GLN A 178 28.67 3.02 6.72
CA GLN A 178 29.56 3.12 5.56
C GLN A 178 28.99 2.38 4.34
N MET A 179 28.47 1.17 4.53
CA MET A 179 27.85 0.41 3.43
C MET A 179 26.59 1.07 2.88
N THR A 180 25.77 1.68 3.71
CA THR A 180 24.51 2.30 3.27
C THR A 180 24.70 3.73 2.78
N PHE A 181 25.86 4.35 2.99
CA PHE A 181 26.09 5.73 2.59
C PHE A 181 26.16 5.87 1.07
N SER A 182 25.28 6.71 0.52
CA SER A 182 25.33 7.12 -0.88
C SER A 182 26.03 8.45 -0.98
N PHE A 183 27.21 8.47 -1.61
CA PHE A 183 27.95 9.71 -1.88
C PHE A 183 27.13 10.70 -2.71
N TYR A 184 26.34 10.20 -3.66
CA TYR A 184 25.50 11.03 -4.52
C TYR A 184 24.38 11.74 -3.74
N LYS A 185 23.75 11.06 -2.78
CA LYS A 185 22.68 11.64 -1.94
C LYS A 185 23.19 12.27 -0.64
N ASN A 186 24.49 12.11 -0.35
CA ASN A 186 25.13 12.55 0.89
C ASN A 186 24.37 12.07 2.16
N THR A 187 23.83 10.84 2.12
CA THR A 187 23.07 10.27 3.23
C THR A 187 23.03 8.74 3.12
N ASN A 188 22.69 8.07 4.23
CA ASN A 188 22.43 6.64 4.26
C ASN A 188 21.16 6.32 3.47
N THR A 189 21.23 5.36 2.57
CA THR A 189 20.12 4.97 1.69
C THR A 189 20.12 3.47 1.46
N LEU A 190 18.96 2.96 1.09
CA LEU A 190 18.84 1.67 0.43
C LEU A 190 18.47 1.89 -1.03
N LYS A 191 19.01 1.07 -1.92
CA LYS A 191 18.73 1.10 -3.36
C LYS A 191 17.96 -0.15 -3.76
N GLY A 192 16.93 0.03 -4.58
CA GLY A 192 16.20 -1.05 -5.23
C GLY A 192 15.95 -0.72 -6.69
N MET A 193 15.79 -1.75 -7.50
CA MET A 193 15.51 -1.64 -8.92
C MET A 193 14.01 -1.77 -9.16
N ILE A 194 13.43 -0.82 -9.89
CA ILE A 194 12.05 -0.89 -10.37
C ILE A 194 12.07 -0.95 -11.89
N GLY A 195 11.41 -1.95 -12.45
CA GLY A 195 11.05 -1.97 -13.86
C GLY A 195 9.67 -1.35 -14.06
N ILE A 196 9.55 -0.49 -15.06
CA ILE A 196 8.31 0.20 -15.43
C ILE A 196 8.00 -0.12 -16.89
N MET A 197 6.80 -0.59 -17.17
CA MET A 197 6.33 -0.81 -18.54
C MET A 197 6.17 0.55 -19.26
N PRO A 198 6.26 0.64 -20.60
CA PRO A 198 6.01 1.89 -21.34
C PRO A 198 4.63 2.53 -21.07
N SER A 199 3.66 1.78 -20.56
CA SER A 199 2.38 2.29 -20.08
C SER A 199 2.47 3.14 -18.79
N GLY A 200 3.62 3.13 -18.11
CA GLY A 200 3.83 3.72 -16.79
C GLY A 200 3.51 2.78 -15.61
N THR A 201 3.19 1.51 -15.87
CA THR A 201 2.87 0.53 -14.82
C THR A 201 4.13 -0.18 -14.33
N ASN A 202 4.32 -0.33 -13.01
CA ASN A 202 5.42 -1.12 -12.46
C ASN A 202 5.32 -2.59 -12.93
N SER A 203 6.40 -3.11 -13.49
CA SER A 203 6.53 -4.47 -14.01
C SER A 203 7.52 -5.33 -13.24
N PHE A 204 8.38 -4.72 -12.42
CA PHE A 204 9.40 -5.43 -11.66
C PHE A 204 9.81 -4.62 -10.42
N ILE A 205 10.11 -5.31 -9.32
CA ILE A 205 10.63 -4.72 -8.08
C ILE A 205 11.66 -5.68 -7.51
N SER A 206 12.90 -5.23 -7.29
CA SER A 206 13.94 -6.04 -6.64
C SER A 206 13.90 -5.95 -5.12
N LEU A 207 14.69 -6.81 -4.46
CA LEU A 207 15.09 -6.56 -3.07
C LEU A 207 15.85 -5.24 -2.93
N LEU A 208 15.92 -4.74 -1.70
CA LEU A 208 16.71 -3.57 -1.34
C LEU A 208 18.15 -3.96 -1.03
N TYR A 209 19.09 -3.15 -1.48
CA TYR A 209 20.53 -3.30 -1.27
C TYR A 209 21.10 -2.04 -0.62
N CYS A 210 22.31 -2.17 -0.06
CA CYS A 210 23.01 -1.05 0.57
C CYS A 210 23.26 0.09 -0.44
N GLY A 211 23.07 1.34 -0.02
CA GLY A 211 23.14 2.52 -0.89
C GLY A 211 24.45 2.74 -1.63
N SER A 212 25.55 2.16 -1.17
CA SER A 212 26.85 2.19 -1.85
C SER A 212 26.94 1.29 -3.08
N ILE A 213 25.99 0.36 -3.27
CA ILE A 213 25.99 -0.56 -4.43
C ILE A 213 26.01 0.24 -5.73
N SER A 214 26.87 -0.21 -6.66
CA SER A 214 26.90 0.35 -8.00
C SER A 214 25.65 -0.05 -8.78
N ASP A 215 25.23 0.81 -9.68
CA ASP A 215 24.06 0.62 -10.54
C ASP A 215 24.15 -0.68 -11.37
N LYS A 216 25.34 -0.94 -11.92
CA LYS A 216 25.65 -2.21 -12.63
C LYS A 216 25.54 -3.44 -11.72
N GLU A 217 26.10 -3.38 -10.51
CA GLU A 217 26.01 -4.50 -9.57
C GLU A 217 24.57 -4.72 -9.09
N LEU A 218 23.81 -3.64 -8.89
CA LEU A 218 22.38 -3.71 -8.58
C LEU A 218 21.60 -4.38 -9.70
N PHE A 219 21.89 -4.08 -10.98
CA PHE A 219 21.27 -4.72 -12.13
C PHE A 219 21.53 -6.23 -12.18
N ILE A 220 22.75 -6.66 -11.86
CA ILE A 220 23.10 -8.08 -11.83
C ILE A 220 22.41 -8.77 -10.64
N LYS A 221 22.47 -8.16 -9.45
CA LYS A 221 21.90 -8.74 -8.22
C LYS A 221 20.38 -8.74 -8.20
N SER A 222 19.74 -7.80 -8.89
CA SER A 222 18.28 -7.72 -8.96
C SER A 222 17.65 -8.91 -9.67
N GLN A 223 18.38 -9.64 -10.51
CA GLN A 223 17.87 -10.72 -11.36
C GLN A 223 16.85 -10.24 -12.41
N LEU A 224 16.76 -8.93 -12.68
CA LEU A 224 15.94 -8.41 -13.78
C LEU A 224 16.37 -9.02 -15.11
N LYS A 225 17.70 -9.19 -15.28
CA LYS A 225 18.31 -9.79 -16.47
C LYS A 225 17.70 -11.14 -16.83
N ASP A 226 17.39 -11.96 -15.83
CA ASP A 226 16.92 -13.34 -16.01
C ASP A 226 15.46 -13.40 -16.50
N LEU A 227 14.74 -12.28 -16.42
CA LEU A 227 13.37 -12.13 -16.92
C LEU A 227 13.29 -11.57 -18.35
N LEU A 228 14.41 -11.07 -18.88
CA LEU A 228 14.49 -10.52 -20.23
C LEU A 228 14.62 -11.64 -21.26
N GLU A 229 13.91 -11.48 -22.37
CA GLU A 229 13.99 -12.37 -23.53
C GLU A 229 14.93 -11.77 -24.60
N PRO A 230 15.50 -12.60 -25.49
CA PRO A 230 16.25 -12.11 -26.63
C PRO A 230 15.44 -11.07 -27.41
N ASN A 231 16.15 -10.03 -27.87
CA ASN A 231 15.63 -8.83 -28.51
C ASN A 231 14.86 -7.85 -27.61
N ASP A 232 14.67 -8.09 -26.32
CA ASP A 232 14.08 -7.08 -25.44
C ASP A 232 15.00 -5.86 -25.33
N VAL A 233 14.40 -4.67 -25.31
CA VAL A 233 15.10 -3.40 -25.11
C VAL A 233 14.81 -2.90 -23.70
N VAL A 234 15.87 -2.49 -23.01
CA VAL A 234 15.79 -1.85 -21.69
C VAL A 234 16.18 -0.39 -21.88
N MET A 235 15.33 0.52 -21.39
CA MET A 235 15.65 1.95 -21.35
C MET A 235 16.12 2.30 -19.94
N ALA A 236 17.31 2.85 -19.82
CA ALA A 236 17.89 3.28 -18.54
C ALA A 236 18.44 4.71 -18.64
N ASP A 237 18.70 5.33 -17.50
CA ASP A 237 19.34 6.65 -17.44
C ASP A 237 20.72 6.62 -18.09
N LYS A 238 21.15 7.75 -18.66
CA LYS A 238 22.43 7.86 -19.41
C LYS A 238 23.65 7.41 -18.60
N GLY A 239 23.62 7.55 -17.28
CA GLY A 239 24.71 7.12 -16.38
C GLY A 239 24.71 5.62 -16.07
N PHE A 240 23.69 4.88 -16.50
CA PHE A 240 23.47 3.49 -16.15
C PHE A 240 24.14 2.56 -17.17
N GLN A 241 25.42 2.25 -16.94
CA GLN A 241 26.26 1.49 -17.87
C GLN A 241 26.02 -0.03 -17.76
N ILE A 242 24.94 -0.53 -18.38
CA ILE A 242 24.58 -1.97 -18.39
C ILE A 242 24.57 -2.63 -19.78
N GLU A 243 25.06 -1.91 -20.80
CA GLU A 243 25.02 -2.38 -22.19
C GLU A 243 25.73 -3.73 -22.37
N GLN A 244 26.86 -3.94 -21.69
CA GLN A 244 27.63 -5.19 -21.76
C GLN A 244 26.88 -6.37 -21.11
N GLU A 245 26.13 -6.11 -20.05
CA GLU A 245 25.33 -7.10 -19.34
C GLU A 245 24.13 -7.54 -20.18
N LEU A 246 23.53 -6.62 -20.93
CA LEU A 246 22.42 -6.85 -21.84
C LEU A 246 22.85 -7.58 -23.13
N GLN A 247 24.04 -7.30 -23.67
CA GLN A 247 24.57 -8.00 -24.85
C GLN A 247 24.66 -9.51 -24.68
N LYS A 248 24.77 -10.01 -23.44
CA LYS A 248 24.81 -11.45 -23.13
C LYS A 248 23.45 -12.15 -23.21
N ILE A 249 22.37 -11.41 -23.48
CA ILE A 249 20.99 -11.91 -23.62
C ILE A 249 20.57 -11.95 -25.10
N SER A 250 21.27 -11.19 -25.95
CA SER A 250 20.97 -10.99 -27.38
C SER A 250 21.33 -12.19 -28.25
#